data_AF-A0A2P7QQ72-F1
#
_entry.id   AF-A0A2P7QQ72-F1
#
_cell.length_a   1.000
_cell.length_b   1.000
_cell.length_c   1.000
_cell.angle_alpha   90.00
_cell.angle_beta   90.00
_cell.angle_gamma   90.00
#
_symmetry.space_group_name_H-M   'P 1'
#
loop_
_entity.id
_entity.type
_entity.pdbx_description
1 polymer ?
#
loop_
_entity_poly.entity_id
_entity_poly.type
_entity_poly.pdbx_seq_one_letter_code
_entity_poly.pdbx_strand_id
1 'polypeptide(L)'
;MDAVIELISTGDEVLTGLITDTNAGWLSQRLLEQGWQVRRRFTVGDDKADLVELFEQRSHQADLVIVNGGLGPTSDDISAEAMAAAAGVPLTLNEHWLAVMEQKYANRNRAMPSSNIKQAMLPQGAELVDNPLGTACGFAVRLNRAIFVFTPGVPSELKTMTEQEIFPRLEQWFGRRGNSEVRRFFLFGLSESGLSDRLDGLGWPAGITLGYRASLPTIEVKLIAEQASTEALAQAEQQLLVEVGSHLLARDRLDLSESLGGLLDKQGLTVFEEASGGRLTDTISTITAEFEGHYLSGLPDSAEDLGLWLQRSTRPLALAVGAEGPDGVPLALLTEQACQVQTLKLHFRDPLSRRRLLATAALDMLRRHLQGLEVMIDYDILPCSERLTLTGAS
;
A
#
# COMPACT_ATOMS: atom_id res chain seq x y z
N MET A 1 -18.93 6.61 21.33
CA MET A 1 -17.53 6.27 21.65
C MET A 1 -17.06 5.35 20.56
N ASP A 2 -15.92 5.66 19.94
CA ASP A 2 -15.34 4.81 18.91
C ASP A 2 -14.88 3.48 19.51
N ALA A 3 -15.17 2.38 18.81
CA ALA A 3 -14.80 1.04 19.27
C ALA A 3 -13.27 0.91 19.34
N VAL A 4 -12.75 0.39 20.46
CA VAL A 4 -11.33 0.11 20.61
C VAL A 4 -11.00 -1.19 19.87
N ILE A 5 -10.34 -1.05 18.71
CA ILE A 5 -9.94 -2.17 17.86
C ILE A 5 -8.46 -2.49 18.05
N GLU A 6 -8.15 -3.77 18.27
CA GLU A 6 -6.79 -4.28 18.42
C GLU A 6 -6.54 -5.49 17.53
N LEU A 7 -5.28 -5.70 17.17
CA LEU A 7 -4.85 -6.88 16.42
C LEU A 7 -3.86 -7.70 17.23
N ILE A 8 -3.95 -9.02 17.11
CA ILE A 8 -2.96 -9.96 17.64
C ILE A 8 -2.49 -10.82 16.46
N SER A 9 -1.19 -10.81 16.19
CA SER A 9 -0.56 -11.74 15.25
C SER A 9 0.07 -12.86 16.06
N THR A 10 -0.25 -14.11 15.74
CA THR A 10 0.34 -15.30 16.38
C THR A 10 1.30 -16.00 15.41
N GLY A 11 2.34 -16.64 15.95
CA GLY A 11 3.31 -17.39 15.17
C GLY A 11 4.75 -17.06 15.58
N ASP A 12 5.51 -18.08 15.94
CA ASP A 12 6.94 -17.93 16.30
C ASP A 12 7.76 -17.31 15.17
N GLU A 13 7.44 -17.60 13.91
CA GLU A 13 8.11 -17.03 12.73
C GLU A 13 7.88 -15.52 12.60
N VAL A 14 6.73 -15.03 13.06
CA VAL A 14 6.40 -13.60 13.08
C VAL A 14 7.11 -12.93 14.25
N LEU A 15 7.07 -13.56 15.44
CA LEU A 15 7.72 -13.05 16.65
C LEU A 15 9.24 -12.94 16.50
N THR A 16 9.87 -13.98 15.90
CA THR A 16 11.32 -14.04 15.67
C THR A 16 11.78 -13.19 14.48
N GLY A 17 10.84 -12.67 13.69
CA GLY A 17 11.13 -11.85 12.50
C GLY A 17 11.62 -12.66 11.29
N LEU A 18 11.47 -13.99 11.30
CA LEU A 18 11.72 -14.82 10.12
C LEU A 18 10.80 -14.42 8.97
N ILE A 19 9.56 -14.03 9.28
CA ILE A 19 8.60 -13.46 8.35
C ILE A 19 8.15 -12.10 8.87
N THR A 20 8.09 -11.12 7.96
CA THR A 20 7.48 -9.82 8.26
C THR A 20 5.96 -9.94 8.36
N ASP A 21 5.37 -9.40 9.42
CA ASP A 21 3.92 -9.33 9.63
C ASP A 21 3.24 -8.37 8.63
N THR A 22 3.10 -8.82 7.39
CA THR A 22 2.41 -8.09 6.34
C THR A 22 0.88 -8.13 6.51
N ASN A 23 0.35 -9.12 7.22
CA ASN A 23 -1.08 -9.30 7.44
C ASN A 23 -1.65 -8.20 8.33
N ALA A 24 -1.08 -7.96 9.51
CA ALA A 24 -1.61 -6.93 10.38
C ALA A 24 -1.30 -5.51 9.86
N GLY A 25 -0.25 -5.34 9.05
CA GLY A 25 -0.03 -4.12 8.26
C GLY A 25 -1.16 -3.85 7.25
N TRP A 26 -1.50 -4.86 6.45
CA TRP A 26 -2.59 -4.80 5.48
C TRP A 26 -3.95 -4.59 6.16
N LEU A 27 -4.24 -5.35 7.23
CA LEU A 27 -5.50 -5.29 7.95
C LEU A 27 -5.70 -3.92 8.63
N SER A 28 -4.65 -3.36 9.25
CA SER A 28 -4.71 -2.00 9.82
C SER A 28 -5.02 -0.95 8.75
N GLN A 29 -4.39 -1.06 7.57
CA GLN A 29 -4.66 -0.16 6.46
C GLN A 29 -6.11 -0.28 5.96
N ARG A 30 -6.61 -1.52 5.81
CA ARG A 30 -7.97 -1.80 5.33
C ARG A 30 -9.04 -1.38 6.30
N LEU A 31 -8.85 -1.63 7.60
CA LEU A 31 -9.74 -1.15 8.64
C LEU A 31 -9.82 0.39 8.59
N LEU A 32 -8.69 1.08 8.49
CA LEU A 32 -8.65 2.53 8.39
C LEU A 32 -9.38 3.06 7.15
N GLU A 33 -9.31 2.35 6.01
CA GLU A 33 -10.08 2.68 4.80
C GLU A 33 -11.59 2.58 4.98
N GLN A 34 -12.05 1.72 5.90
CA GLN A 34 -13.45 1.60 6.30
C GLN A 34 -13.80 2.49 7.52
N GLY A 35 -12.88 3.38 7.91
CA GLY A 35 -13.02 4.31 9.03
C GLY A 35 -12.72 3.72 10.41
N TRP A 36 -12.23 2.49 10.48
CA TRP A 36 -11.90 1.78 11.72
C TRP A 36 -10.41 1.93 12.05
N GLN A 37 -10.09 2.73 13.07
CA GLN A 37 -8.70 2.92 13.48
C GLN A 37 -8.25 1.83 14.46
N VAL A 38 -7.23 1.06 14.08
CA VAL A 38 -6.54 0.13 15.00
C VAL A 38 -5.77 0.93 16.04
N ARG A 39 -6.02 0.67 17.31
CA ARG A 39 -5.37 1.38 18.43
C ARG A 39 -4.07 0.74 18.86
N ARG A 40 -4.01 -0.59 18.88
CA ARG A 40 -2.85 -1.36 19.35
C ARG A 40 -2.70 -2.66 18.55
N ARG A 41 -1.47 -3.13 18.45
CA ARG A 41 -1.09 -4.40 17.84
C ARG A 41 -0.18 -5.17 18.79
N PHE A 42 -0.34 -6.48 18.82
CA PHE A 42 0.49 -7.40 19.59
C PHE A 42 1.00 -8.51 18.67
N THR A 43 2.19 -9.01 18.95
CA THR A 43 2.74 -10.21 18.33
C THR A 43 3.13 -11.16 19.46
N VAL A 44 2.70 -12.41 19.37
CA VAL A 44 2.91 -13.43 20.41
C VAL A 44 3.26 -14.76 19.73
N GLY A 45 4.15 -15.51 20.34
CA GLY A 45 4.57 -16.82 19.85
C GLY A 45 3.51 -17.89 20.09
N ASP A 46 3.81 -19.13 19.70
CA ASP A 46 2.89 -20.26 19.82
C ASP A 46 2.96 -20.92 21.22
N ASP A 47 2.86 -20.09 22.26
CA ASP A 47 2.71 -20.53 23.65
C ASP A 47 1.29 -20.31 24.16
N LYS A 48 0.69 -21.37 24.70
CA LYS A 48 -0.71 -21.35 25.14
C LYS A 48 -0.93 -20.42 26.33
N ALA A 49 0.00 -20.36 27.28
CA ALA A 49 -0.15 -19.57 28.48
C ALA A 49 -0.10 -18.08 28.16
N ASP A 50 0.85 -17.70 27.30
CA ASP A 50 1.00 -16.32 26.82
C ASP A 50 -0.23 -15.86 26.02
N LEU A 51 -0.78 -16.72 25.15
CA LEU A 51 -2.01 -16.43 24.42
C LEU A 51 -3.22 -16.23 25.34
N VAL A 52 -3.39 -17.11 26.33
CA VAL A 52 -4.48 -17.02 27.32
C VAL A 52 -4.38 -15.72 28.10
N GLU A 53 -3.19 -15.42 28.64
CA GLU A 53 -2.96 -14.18 29.39
C GLU A 53 -3.26 -12.96 28.52
N LEU A 54 -2.76 -12.93 27.27
CA LEU A 54 -3.00 -11.81 26.38
C LEU A 54 -4.49 -11.66 26.05
N PHE A 55 -5.19 -12.75 25.73
CA PHE A 55 -6.64 -12.70 25.44
C PHE A 55 -7.43 -12.19 26.64
N GLU A 56 -7.16 -12.68 27.84
CA GLU A 56 -7.81 -12.20 29.07
C GLU A 56 -7.54 -10.70 29.27
N GLN A 57 -6.29 -10.26 29.20
CA GLN A 57 -5.95 -8.84 29.36
C GLN A 57 -6.64 -7.95 28.32
N ARG A 58 -6.63 -8.36 27.04
CA ARG A 58 -7.22 -7.58 25.95
C ARG A 58 -8.74 -7.54 26.03
N SER A 59 -9.36 -8.62 26.52
CA SER A 59 -10.82 -8.72 26.66
C SER A 59 -11.45 -7.64 27.55
N HIS A 60 -10.65 -7.03 28.43
CA HIS A 60 -11.07 -5.93 29.32
C HIS A 60 -10.81 -4.53 28.73
N GLN A 61 -9.97 -4.42 27.70
CA GLN A 61 -9.46 -3.13 27.19
C GLN A 61 -9.94 -2.81 25.78
N ALA A 62 -10.25 -3.84 24.98
CA ALA A 62 -10.73 -3.70 23.61
C ALA A 62 -12.25 -3.95 23.52
N ASP A 63 -12.84 -3.43 22.45
CA ASP A 63 -14.20 -3.80 22.02
C ASP A 63 -14.15 -4.89 20.94
N LEU A 64 -13.11 -4.88 20.12
CA LEU A 64 -12.82 -5.90 19.12
C LEU A 64 -11.33 -6.25 19.13
N VAL A 65 -11.04 -7.55 19.08
CA VAL A 65 -9.70 -8.08 18.86
C VAL A 65 -9.72 -9.01 17.65
N ILE A 66 -8.94 -8.72 16.61
CA ILE A 66 -8.75 -9.64 15.49
C ILE A 66 -7.45 -10.39 15.70
N VAL A 67 -7.54 -11.71 15.85
CA VAL A 67 -6.40 -12.62 16.00
C VAL A 67 -6.10 -13.26 14.64
N ASN A 68 -4.87 -13.13 14.17
CA ASN A 68 -4.42 -13.69 12.90
C ASN A 68 -3.33 -14.73 13.13
N GLY A 69 -3.59 -15.97 12.72
CA GLY A 69 -2.66 -17.10 12.90
C GLY A 69 -3.17 -18.19 13.84
N GLY A 70 -2.48 -19.34 13.83
CA GLY A 70 -2.70 -20.44 14.75
C GLY A 70 -4.02 -21.23 14.57
N LEU A 71 -4.57 -21.29 13.35
CA LEU A 71 -5.80 -22.03 12.99
C LEU A 71 -5.56 -23.18 12.01
N GLY A 72 -4.30 -23.45 11.66
CA GLY A 72 -3.94 -24.58 10.82
C GLY A 72 -4.12 -25.94 11.52
N PRO A 73 -3.74 -27.03 10.84
CA PRO A 73 -3.89 -28.38 11.35
C PRO A 73 -2.70 -28.88 12.18
N THR A 74 -1.64 -28.08 12.38
CA THR A 74 -0.41 -28.53 13.04
C THR A 74 -0.47 -28.36 14.56
N SER A 75 0.52 -28.88 15.28
CA SER A 75 0.51 -28.93 16.76
C SER A 75 0.72 -27.57 17.41
N ASP A 76 1.42 -26.67 16.71
CA ASP A 76 1.67 -25.27 17.04
C ASP A 76 0.45 -24.36 16.78
N ASP A 77 -0.53 -24.77 15.96
CA ASP A 77 -1.76 -24.00 15.72
C ASP A 77 -2.72 -24.02 16.92
N ILE A 78 -2.46 -23.25 17.98
CA ILE A 78 -3.15 -23.39 19.28
C ILE A 78 -4.14 -22.26 19.61
N SER A 79 -4.46 -21.38 18.66
CA SER A 79 -5.30 -20.20 18.93
C SER A 79 -6.71 -20.55 19.42
N ALA A 80 -7.32 -21.60 18.87
CA ALA A 80 -8.65 -22.07 19.28
C ALA A 80 -8.61 -22.67 20.69
N GLU A 81 -7.61 -23.49 21.01
CA GLU A 81 -7.39 -24.06 22.33
C GLU A 81 -7.11 -23.01 23.40
N ALA A 82 -6.34 -21.97 23.06
CA ALA A 82 -6.04 -20.87 23.96
C ALA A 82 -7.30 -20.04 24.25
N MET A 83 -8.10 -19.73 23.22
CA MET A 83 -9.38 -19.02 23.41
C MET A 83 -10.37 -19.86 24.24
N ALA A 84 -10.49 -21.16 23.97
CA ALA A 84 -11.35 -22.05 24.77
C ALA A 84 -10.94 -22.05 26.26
N ALA A 85 -9.64 -22.10 26.53
CA ALA A 85 -9.11 -22.01 27.89
C ALA A 85 -9.41 -20.66 28.56
N ALA A 86 -9.16 -19.54 27.88
CA ALA A 86 -9.42 -18.20 28.40
C ALA A 86 -10.93 -17.94 28.63
N ALA A 87 -11.81 -18.51 27.82
CA ALA A 87 -13.26 -18.43 28.03
C ALA A 87 -13.80 -19.45 29.06
N GLY A 88 -12.99 -20.40 29.51
CA GLY A 88 -13.43 -21.47 30.42
C GLY A 88 -14.46 -22.42 29.81
N VAL A 89 -14.38 -22.64 28.49
CA VAL A 89 -15.32 -23.50 27.74
C VAL A 89 -14.58 -24.63 26.99
N PRO A 90 -15.23 -25.78 26.74
CA PRO A 90 -14.62 -26.83 25.94
C PRO A 90 -14.57 -26.46 24.45
N LEU A 91 -13.70 -27.14 23.69
CA LEU A 91 -13.79 -27.19 22.24
C LEU A 91 -14.86 -28.20 21.81
N THR A 92 -15.68 -27.83 20.83
CA THR A 92 -16.73 -28.66 20.26
C THR A 92 -16.57 -28.74 18.75
N LEU A 93 -16.81 -29.93 18.18
CA LEU A 93 -16.75 -30.13 16.74
C LEU A 93 -17.90 -29.42 16.04
N ASN A 94 -17.58 -28.57 15.08
CA ASN A 94 -18.55 -27.98 14.17
C ASN A 94 -18.79 -28.94 12.99
N GLU A 95 -19.85 -29.76 13.09
CA GLU A 95 -20.21 -30.77 12.08
C GLU A 95 -20.44 -30.16 10.69
N HIS A 96 -21.00 -28.94 10.64
CA HIS A 96 -21.22 -28.24 9.37
C HIS A 96 -19.89 -27.91 8.68
N TRP A 97 -18.93 -27.34 9.42
CA TRP A 97 -17.62 -27.01 8.86
C TRP A 97 -16.83 -28.27 8.50
N LEU A 98 -16.92 -29.32 9.30
CA LEU A 98 -16.31 -30.62 8.99
C LEU A 98 -16.78 -31.13 7.63
N ALA A 99 -18.09 -31.09 7.35
CA ALA A 99 -18.64 -31.49 6.05
C ALA A 99 -18.15 -30.59 4.90
N VAL A 100 -18.02 -29.28 5.13
CA VAL A 100 -17.44 -28.34 4.14
C VAL A 100 -15.99 -28.69 3.84
N MET A 101 -15.20 -29.02 4.86
CA MET A 101 -13.81 -29.44 4.71
C MET A 101 -13.72 -30.75 3.92
N GLU A 102 -14.51 -31.76 4.28
CA GLU A 102 -14.56 -33.03 3.56
C GLU A 102 -14.89 -32.83 2.07
N GLN A 103 -15.85 -31.94 1.76
CA GLN A 103 -16.18 -31.60 0.38
C GLN A 103 -15.03 -30.90 -0.36
N LYS A 104 -14.31 -29.98 0.30
CA LYS A 104 -13.13 -29.31 -0.28
C LYS A 104 -12.02 -30.30 -0.61
N TYR A 105 -11.81 -31.31 0.23
CA TYR A 105 -10.85 -32.40 -0.03
C TYR A 105 -11.33 -33.32 -1.16
N ALA A 106 -12.61 -33.71 -1.15
CA ALA A 106 -13.21 -34.55 -2.18
C ALA A 106 -13.16 -33.89 -3.58
N ASN A 107 -13.44 -32.60 -3.68
CA ASN A 107 -13.34 -31.82 -4.94
C ASN A 107 -11.90 -31.80 -5.52
N ARG A 108 -10.89 -32.05 -4.67
CA ARG A 108 -9.48 -32.15 -5.06
C ARG A 108 -9.03 -33.61 -5.24
N ASN A 109 -9.96 -34.57 -5.24
CA ASN A 109 -9.71 -36.02 -5.28
C ASN A 109 -8.75 -36.50 -4.19
N ARG A 110 -8.86 -35.95 -2.99
CA ARG A 110 -8.03 -36.29 -1.82
C ARG A 110 -8.91 -36.68 -0.65
N ALA A 111 -8.47 -37.65 0.15
CA ALA A 111 -9.05 -37.88 1.47
C ALA A 111 -8.55 -36.81 2.46
N MET A 112 -9.42 -36.34 3.34
CA MET A 112 -9.05 -35.40 4.39
C MET A 112 -8.22 -36.10 5.48
N PRO A 113 -7.02 -35.60 5.81
CA PRO A 113 -6.25 -36.11 6.94
C PRO A 113 -6.99 -35.89 8.27
N SER A 114 -6.84 -36.80 9.22
CA SER A 114 -7.49 -36.68 10.54
C SER A 114 -7.02 -35.47 11.35
N SER A 115 -5.78 -35.01 11.14
CA SER A 115 -5.25 -33.80 11.77
C SER A 115 -6.04 -32.54 11.41
N ASN A 116 -6.68 -32.52 10.23
CA ASN A 116 -7.50 -31.39 9.80
C ASN A 116 -8.80 -31.25 10.59
N ILE A 117 -9.29 -32.30 11.27
CA ILE A 117 -10.51 -32.22 12.10
C ILE A 117 -10.36 -31.11 13.16
N LYS A 118 -9.14 -30.87 13.65
CA LYS A 118 -8.81 -29.77 14.57
C LYS A 118 -9.32 -28.40 14.07
N GLN A 119 -9.28 -28.16 12.77
CA GLN A 119 -9.70 -26.89 12.17
C GLN A 119 -11.22 -26.67 12.16
N ALA A 120 -12.00 -27.68 12.59
CA ALA A 120 -13.44 -27.60 12.84
C ALA A 120 -13.77 -27.67 14.35
N MET A 121 -12.77 -27.74 15.23
CA MET A 121 -12.96 -27.70 16.69
C MET A 121 -12.98 -26.26 17.16
N LEU A 122 -14.16 -25.78 17.56
CA LEU A 122 -14.38 -24.38 17.95
C LEU A 122 -14.72 -24.27 19.44
N PRO A 123 -14.35 -23.17 20.14
CA PRO A 123 -14.82 -22.93 21.49
C PRO A 123 -16.36 -23.00 21.55
N GLN A 124 -16.91 -23.66 22.57
CA GLN A 124 -18.36 -23.81 22.69
C GLN A 124 -19.03 -22.42 22.72
N GLY A 125 -20.01 -22.21 21.84
CA GLY A 125 -20.71 -20.94 21.69
C GLY A 125 -20.03 -19.94 20.75
N ALA A 126 -18.92 -20.32 20.11
CA ALA A 126 -18.32 -19.53 19.04
C ALA A 126 -19.26 -19.44 17.82
N GLU A 127 -19.28 -18.27 17.20
CA GLU A 127 -19.90 -18.05 15.90
C GLU A 127 -18.90 -18.45 14.80
N LEU A 128 -19.32 -19.25 13.82
CA LEU A 128 -18.49 -19.61 12.68
C LEU A 128 -18.27 -18.38 11.77
N VAL A 129 -17.04 -18.19 11.31
CA VAL A 129 -16.68 -17.21 10.27
C VAL A 129 -16.18 -17.98 9.05
N ASP A 130 -16.90 -17.88 7.93
CA ASP A 130 -16.59 -18.68 6.74
C ASP A 130 -15.21 -18.33 6.15
N ASN A 131 -14.57 -19.33 5.56
CA ASN A 131 -13.35 -19.17 4.78
C ASN A 131 -13.54 -19.87 3.42
N PRO A 132 -13.86 -19.14 2.35
CA PRO A 132 -14.13 -19.75 1.05
C PRO A 132 -12.86 -20.33 0.38
N LEU A 133 -11.67 -19.88 0.76
CA LEU A 133 -10.41 -20.26 0.10
C LEU A 133 -9.68 -21.42 0.79
N GLY A 134 -9.57 -21.35 2.13
CA GLY A 134 -8.80 -22.28 2.94
C GLY A 134 -9.62 -23.43 3.52
N THR A 135 -8.98 -24.26 4.34
CA THR A 135 -9.65 -25.33 5.11
C THR A 135 -9.95 -24.93 6.56
N ALA A 136 -9.17 -24.01 7.13
CA ALA A 136 -9.44 -23.43 8.45
C ALA A 136 -10.62 -22.48 8.37
N CYS A 137 -11.68 -22.70 9.14
CA CYS A 137 -12.65 -21.62 9.36
C CYS A 137 -12.04 -20.58 10.29
N GLY A 138 -12.57 -19.36 10.21
CA GLY A 138 -12.47 -18.44 11.32
C GLY A 138 -13.59 -18.70 12.32
N PHE A 139 -13.53 -17.98 13.44
CA PHE A 139 -14.63 -17.96 14.39
C PHE A 139 -14.62 -16.67 15.21
N ALA A 140 -15.77 -16.30 15.77
CA ALA A 140 -15.91 -15.17 16.67
C ALA A 140 -16.42 -15.62 18.05
N VAL A 141 -15.81 -15.10 19.11
CA VAL A 141 -16.17 -15.39 20.51
C VAL A 141 -16.23 -14.09 21.29
N ARG A 142 -17.26 -13.92 22.11
CA ARG A 142 -17.30 -12.83 23.08
C ARG A 142 -16.63 -13.27 24.38
N LEU A 143 -15.59 -12.55 24.79
CA LEU A 143 -14.94 -12.70 26.08
C LEU A 143 -15.01 -11.37 26.83
N ASN A 144 -15.63 -11.37 28.00
CA ASN A 144 -15.91 -10.15 28.76
C ASN A 144 -16.63 -9.09 27.89
N ARG A 145 -16.01 -7.92 27.66
CA ARG A 145 -16.60 -6.88 26.79
C ARG A 145 -16.18 -6.98 25.32
N ALA A 146 -15.10 -7.71 25.03
CA ALA A 146 -14.53 -7.76 23.69
C ALA A 146 -15.14 -8.87 22.84
N ILE A 147 -15.24 -8.61 21.54
CA ILE A 147 -15.46 -9.64 20.52
C ILE A 147 -14.09 -10.00 19.96
N PHE A 148 -13.71 -11.26 20.07
CA PHE A 148 -12.53 -11.81 19.39
C PHE A 148 -12.96 -12.42 18.07
N VAL A 149 -12.22 -12.13 16.99
CA VAL A 149 -12.39 -12.75 15.68
C VAL A 149 -11.08 -13.41 15.29
N PHE A 150 -11.10 -14.72 15.09
CA PHE A 150 -9.93 -15.52 14.74
C PHE A 150 -9.91 -15.77 13.23
N THR A 151 -8.74 -15.59 12.62
CA THR A 151 -8.52 -15.74 11.18
C THR A 151 -7.26 -16.56 10.90
N PRO A 152 -7.20 -17.31 9.78
CA PRO A 152 -6.00 -18.03 9.37
C PRO A 152 -4.85 -17.08 9.02
N GLY A 153 -3.60 -17.53 9.24
CA GLY A 153 -2.39 -16.74 8.93
C GLY A 153 -2.09 -16.58 7.43
N VAL A 154 -2.79 -17.31 6.55
CA VAL A 154 -2.56 -17.24 5.11
C VAL A 154 -3.08 -15.91 4.55
N PRO A 155 -2.25 -15.07 3.90
CA PRO A 155 -2.64 -13.72 3.51
C PRO A 155 -3.86 -13.65 2.59
N SER A 156 -4.00 -14.54 1.61
CA SER A 156 -5.16 -14.54 0.69
C SER A 156 -6.47 -14.88 1.40
N GLU A 157 -6.42 -15.78 2.39
CA GLU A 157 -7.57 -16.19 3.19
C GLU A 157 -8.03 -15.04 4.09
N LEU A 158 -7.12 -14.46 4.88
CA LEU A 158 -7.39 -13.29 5.71
C LEU A 158 -8.05 -12.17 4.90
N LYS A 159 -7.48 -11.84 3.74
CA LYS A 159 -7.98 -10.75 2.90
C LYS A 159 -9.42 -10.98 2.46
N THR A 160 -9.72 -12.19 2.02
CA THR A 160 -11.06 -12.56 1.55
C THR A 160 -12.07 -12.57 2.69
N MET A 161 -11.71 -13.17 3.83
CA MET A 161 -12.56 -13.20 5.03
C MET A 161 -12.81 -11.79 5.58
N THR A 162 -11.81 -10.91 5.51
CA THR A 162 -11.95 -9.53 5.98
C THR A 162 -13.06 -8.80 5.21
N GLU A 163 -13.02 -8.87 3.89
CA GLU A 163 -13.99 -8.20 3.01
C GLU A 163 -15.39 -8.83 3.10
N GLN A 164 -15.47 -10.17 3.12
CA GLN A 164 -16.75 -10.88 2.99
C GLN A 164 -17.44 -11.14 4.32
N GLU A 165 -16.68 -11.36 5.40
CA GLU A 165 -17.23 -11.83 6.66
C GLU A 165 -17.00 -10.84 7.81
N ILE A 166 -15.82 -10.21 7.90
CA ILE A 166 -15.48 -9.33 9.04
C ILE A 166 -16.13 -7.96 8.89
N PHE A 167 -16.03 -7.29 7.74
CA PHE A 167 -16.64 -5.96 7.57
C PHE A 167 -18.15 -5.95 7.77
N PRO A 168 -18.95 -6.87 7.20
CA PRO A 168 -20.39 -6.90 7.48
C PRO A 168 -20.71 -7.07 8.98
N ARG A 169 -19.92 -7.86 9.70
CA ARG A 169 -20.06 -8.03 11.16
C ARG A 169 -19.67 -6.79 11.93
N LEU A 170 -18.62 -6.09 11.53
CA LEU A 170 -18.25 -4.80 12.13
C LEU A 170 -19.36 -3.78 11.97
N GLU A 171 -20.00 -3.72 10.80
CA GLU A 171 -21.15 -2.85 10.59
C GLU A 171 -22.32 -3.21 11.52
N GLN A 172 -22.56 -4.49 11.74
CA GLN A 172 -23.60 -4.97 12.64
C GLN A 172 -23.28 -4.67 14.12
N TRP A 173 -22.02 -4.86 14.55
CA TRP A 173 -21.60 -4.70 15.94
C TRP A 173 -21.42 -3.24 16.35
N PHE A 174 -20.90 -2.41 15.45
CA PHE A 174 -20.42 -1.06 15.77
C PHE A 174 -20.98 0.04 14.85
N GLY A 175 -21.72 -0.30 13.79
CA GLY A 175 -22.35 0.66 12.87
C GLY A 175 -21.66 0.76 11.51
N ARG A 176 -22.36 1.33 10.50
CA ARG A 176 -22.02 1.24 9.07
C ARG A 176 -20.64 1.72 8.62
N ARG A 177 -20.03 2.67 9.32
CA ARG A 177 -18.67 3.15 9.05
C ARG A 177 -18.05 3.58 10.36
N GLY A 178 -16.76 3.35 10.52
CA GLY A 178 -16.04 4.02 11.59
C GLY A 178 -16.00 5.53 11.35
N ASN A 179 -15.74 6.32 12.39
CA ASN A 179 -15.85 7.78 12.36
C ASN A 179 -14.63 8.50 11.74
N SER A 180 -13.77 7.76 11.02
CA SER A 180 -12.58 8.28 10.38
C SER A 180 -12.72 8.29 8.85
N GLU A 181 -12.35 9.40 8.21
CA GLU A 181 -12.15 9.48 6.76
C GLU A 181 -10.66 9.73 6.48
N VAL A 182 -10.10 9.06 5.47
CA VAL A 182 -8.69 9.23 5.09
C VAL A 182 -8.56 9.62 3.63
N ARG A 183 -7.96 10.79 3.39
CA ARG A 183 -7.54 11.24 2.05
C ARG A 183 -6.05 11.05 1.89
N ARG A 184 -5.61 10.53 0.75
CA ARG A 184 -4.19 10.21 0.50
C ARG A 184 -3.64 11.00 -0.64
N PHE A 185 -2.41 11.47 -0.49
CA PHE A 185 -1.68 12.27 -1.46
C PHE A 185 -0.30 11.66 -1.62
N PHE A 186 0.00 11.18 -2.82
CA PHE A 186 1.30 10.60 -3.14
C PHE A 186 2.16 11.67 -3.80
N LEU A 187 3.22 12.07 -3.11
CA LEU A 187 4.11 13.17 -3.49
C LEU A 187 5.44 12.62 -4.00
N PHE A 188 6.03 13.27 -4.99
CA PHE A 188 7.35 12.94 -5.51
C PHE A 188 8.32 14.13 -5.44
N GLY A 189 9.58 13.82 -5.17
CA GLY A 189 10.64 14.81 -5.20
C GLY A 189 10.81 15.62 -3.91
N LEU A 190 10.03 15.35 -2.86
CA LEU A 190 10.20 15.98 -1.54
C LEU A 190 11.02 15.10 -0.60
N SER A 191 11.74 15.73 0.33
CA SER A 191 12.37 15.05 1.47
C SER A 191 11.40 15.01 2.66
N GLU A 192 11.54 14.02 3.56
CA GLU A 192 10.67 13.93 4.75
C GLU A 192 10.83 15.14 5.67
N SER A 193 12.06 15.59 5.90
CA SER A 193 12.34 16.81 6.67
C SER A 193 11.78 18.06 5.99
N GLY A 194 11.99 18.21 4.68
CA GLY A 194 11.48 19.37 3.94
C GLY A 194 9.95 19.39 3.89
N LEU A 195 9.29 18.23 3.89
CA LEU A 195 7.85 18.11 3.96
C LEU A 195 7.30 18.48 5.35
N SER A 196 7.94 17.99 6.42
CA SER A 196 7.60 18.33 7.81
C SER A 196 7.77 19.83 8.07
N ASP A 197 8.89 20.43 7.64
CA ASP A 197 9.13 21.89 7.77
C ASP A 197 8.04 22.74 7.08
N ARG A 198 7.51 22.27 5.94
CA ARG A 198 6.42 22.94 5.20
C ARG A 198 5.06 22.80 5.89
N LEU A 199 4.77 21.66 6.51
CA LEU A 199 3.40 21.29 6.91
C LEU A 199 3.13 21.37 8.42
N ASP A 200 4.14 21.15 9.27
CA ASP A 200 3.94 21.04 10.72
C ASP A 200 3.68 22.41 11.38
N GLY A 201 4.15 23.49 10.75
CA GLY A 201 3.86 24.86 11.18
C GLY A 201 2.46 25.36 10.85
N LEU A 202 1.67 24.59 10.08
CA LEU A 202 0.36 25.01 9.62
C LEU A 202 -0.73 24.71 10.66
N GLY A 203 -1.65 25.65 10.85
CA GLY A 203 -2.84 25.44 11.68
C GLY A 203 -3.87 24.58 10.97
N TRP A 204 -3.84 23.26 11.19
CA TRP A 204 -4.80 22.33 10.59
C TRP A 204 -6.22 22.48 11.17
N PRO A 205 -7.28 22.31 10.36
CA PRO A 205 -8.67 22.34 10.85
C PRO A 205 -8.93 21.31 11.95
N ALA A 206 -9.90 21.60 12.82
CA ALA A 206 -10.25 20.72 13.93
C ALA A 206 -10.69 19.33 13.44
N GLY A 207 -10.18 18.28 14.10
CA GLY A 207 -10.45 16.89 13.73
C GLY A 207 -9.59 16.36 12.57
N ILE A 208 -8.69 17.16 12.00
CA ILE A 208 -7.74 16.73 10.98
C ILE A 208 -6.38 16.46 11.61
N THR A 209 -5.83 15.27 11.35
CA THR A 209 -4.45 14.91 11.70
C THR A 209 -3.68 14.50 10.46
N LEU A 210 -2.40 14.86 10.37
CA LEU A 210 -1.53 14.41 9.31
C LEU A 210 -0.89 13.06 9.64
N GLY A 211 -0.83 12.19 8.64
CA GLY A 211 0.00 10.99 8.66
C GLY A 211 0.99 10.98 7.51
N TYR A 212 2.24 10.62 7.77
CA TYR A 212 3.29 10.53 6.77
C TYR A 212 3.74 9.07 6.59
N ARG A 213 4.02 8.67 5.35
CA ARG A 213 4.69 7.40 5.05
C ARG A 213 5.67 7.60 3.90
N ALA A 214 6.96 7.60 4.21
CA ALA A 214 8.01 7.57 3.20
C ALA A 214 8.09 6.16 2.58
N SER A 215 7.97 6.07 1.26
CA SER A 215 8.22 4.86 0.50
C SER A 215 8.74 5.23 -0.87
N LEU A 216 10.08 5.19 -1.01
CA LEU A 216 10.76 5.58 -2.24
C LEU A 216 10.07 4.94 -3.46
N PRO A 217 9.74 5.70 -4.52
CA PRO A 217 10.15 7.09 -4.80
C PRO A 217 9.25 8.17 -4.18
N THR A 218 8.16 7.80 -3.52
CA THR A 218 7.13 8.74 -3.05
C THR A 218 7.13 8.95 -1.54
N ILE A 219 6.53 10.05 -1.10
CA ILE A 219 6.04 10.21 0.26
C ILE A 219 4.51 10.27 0.20
N GLU A 220 3.84 9.42 0.94
CA GLU A 220 2.39 9.49 1.12
C GLU A 220 2.07 10.39 2.30
N VAL A 221 1.26 11.42 2.06
CA VAL A 221 0.62 12.24 3.09
C VAL A 221 -0.84 11.83 3.21
N LYS A 222 -1.31 11.69 4.44
CA LYS A 222 -2.68 11.33 4.79
C LYS A 222 -3.33 12.48 5.57
N LEU A 223 -4.49 12.92 5.12
CA LEU A 223 -5.40 13.70 5.96
C LEU A 223 -6.34 12.70 6.63
N ILE A 224 -6.17 12.52 7.93
CA ILE A 224 -7.01 11.64 8.75
C ILE A 224 -8.02 12.54 9.46
N ALA A 225 -9.27 12.48 9.01
CA ALA A 225 -10.39 13.21 9.56
C ALA A 225 -11.12 12.34 10.58
N GLU A 226 -11.00 12.67 11.87
CA GLU A 226 -11.77 12.05 12.95
C GLU A 226 -12.85 13.04 13.40
N GLN A 227 -14.12 12.72 13.12
CA GLN A 227 -15.27 13.59 13.45
C GLN A 227 -15.17 15.01 12.83
N ALA A 228 -14.34 15.22 11.82
CA ALA A 228 -14.23 16.49 11.11
C ALA A 228 -15.41 16.70 10.16
N SER A 229 -15.81 17.96 9.95
CA SER A 229 -16.82 18.28 8.94
C SER A 229 -16.23 18.15 7.52
N THR A 230 -17.10 17.96 6.53
CA THR A 230 -16.68 17.91 5.12
C THR A 230 -15.96 19.19 4.69
N GLU A 231 -16.36 20.34 5.23
CA GLU A 231 -15.73 21.64 4.99
C GLU A 231 -14.33 21.69 5.60
N ALA A 232 -14.14 21.17 6.81
CA ALA A 232 -12.83 21.11 7.46
C ALA A 232 -11.86 20.22 6.67
N LEU A 233 -12.33 19.09 6.16
CA LEU A 233 -11.51 18.21 5.32
C LEU A 233 -11.17 18.87 3.97
N ALA A 234 -12.13 19.53 3.32
CA ALA A 234 -11.88 20.25 2.07
C ALA A 234 -10.90 21.42 2.26
N GLN A 235 -11.00 22.15 3.37
CA GLN A 235 -10.06 23.20 3.72
C GLN A 235 -8.65 22.65 3.96
N ALA A 236 -8.53 21.54 4.70
CA ALA A 236 -7.24 20.89 4.92
C ALA A 236 -6.62 20.41 3.60
N GLU A 237 -7.42 19.83 2.71
CA GLU A 237 -6.95 19.44 1.38
C GLU A 237 -6.43 20.64 0.57
N GLN A 238 -7.19 21.74 0.54
CA GLN A 238 -6.75 22.93 -0.17
C GLN A 238 -5.43 23.47 0.41
N GLN A 239 -5.33 23.54 1.74
CA GLN A 239 -4.12 23.98 2.44
C GLN A 239 -2.91 23.09 2.13
N LEU A 240 -3.10 21.77 2.12
CA LEU A 240 -2.05 20.82 1.72
C LEU A 240 -1.60 21.07 0.27
N LEU A 241 -2.55 21.17 -0.67
CA LEU A 241 -2.24 21.31 -2.08
C LEU A 241 -1.58 22.66 -2.44
N VAL A 242 -1.80 23.71 -1.65
CA VAL A 242 -1.06 24.97 -1.83
C VAL A 242 0.44 24.76 -1.58
N GLU A 243 0.80 23.99 -0.56
CA GLU A 243 2.21 23.80 -0.16
C GLU A 243 2.95 22.73 -0.98
N VAL A 244 2.23 21.66 -1.37
CA VAL A 244 2.86 20.47 -1.98
C VAL A 244 2.20 20.02 -3.28
N GLY A 245 1.19 20.74 -3.78
CA GLY A 245 0.43 20.34 -4.97
C GLY A 245 1.29 20.23 -6.23
N SER A 246 2.37 21.01 -6.34
CA SER A 246 3.34 20.88 -7.43
C SER A 246 4.05 19.54 -7.42
N HIS A 247 4.12 18.83 -6.31
CA HIS A 247 4.77 17.52 -6.16
C HIS A 247 3.79 16.34 -6.20
N LEU A 248 2.49 16.60 -6.38
CA LEU A 248 1.46 15.57 -6.37
C LEU A 248 1.53 14.69 -7.62
N LEU A 249 1.71 13.38 -7.41
CA LEU A 249 1.60 12.36 -8.46
C LEU A 249 0.19 11.78 -8.56
N ALA A 250 -0.41 11.46 -7.41
CA ALA A 250 -1.69 10.75 -7.36
C ALA A 250 -2.45 11.03 -6.05
N ARG A 251 -3.76 10.81 -6.11
CA ARG A 251 -4.68 10.93 -4.98
C ARG A 251 -5.36 9.61 -4.70
N ASP A 252 -5.57 9.30 -3.43
CA ASP A 252 -6.26 8.11 -2.89
C ASP A 252 -5.58 6.77 -3.21
N ARG A 253 -5.15 6.56 -4.46
CA ARG A 253 -4.39 5.41 -4.94
C ARG A 253 -3.28 5.86 -5.89
N LEU A 254 -2.07 5.33 -5.68
CA LEU A 254 -0.96 5.49 -6.63
C LEU A 254 -1.14 4.50 -7.78
N ASP A 255 -1.94 4.88 -8.77
CA ASP A 255 -2.18 4.12 -9.99
C ASP A 255 -1.91 4.99 -11.22
N LEU A 256 -0.73 4.80 -11.80
CA LEU A 256 -0.32 5.56 -12.99
C LEU A 256 -1.06 5.09 -14.24
N SER A 257 -1.53 3.84 -14.29
CA SER A 257 -2.33 3.34 -15.42
C SER A 257 -3.68 4.06 -15.48
N GLU A 258 -4.36 4.18 -14.34
CA GLU A 258 -5.61 4.93 -14.24
C GLU A 258 -5.44 6.42 -14.58
N SER A 259 -4.36 7.04 -14.12
CA SER A 259 -4.15 8.49 -14.30
C SER A 259 -3.57 8.90 -15.66
N LEU A 260 -2.78 8.04 -16.31
CA LEU A 260 -2.10 8.34 -17.57
C LEU A 260 -2.56 7.52 -18.77
N GLY A 261 -3.13 6.33 -18.57
CA GLY A 261 -3.49 5.41 -19.66
C GLY A 261 -4.37 6.09 -20.71
N GLY A 262 -5.50 6.68 -20.29
CA GLY A 262 -6.41 7.37 -21.20
C GLY A 262 -5.84 8.63 -21.87
N LEU A 263 -4.76 9.23 -21.32
CA LEU A 263 -4.05 10.35 -21.93
C LEU A 263 -3.04 9.88 -22.98
N LEU A 264 -2.43 8.70 -22.76
CA LEU A 264 -1.45 8.08 -23.65
C LEU A 264 -2.06 7.30 -24.80
N ASP A 265 -3.23 6.67 -24.62
CA ASP A 265 -3.92 5.86 -25.66
C ASP A 265 -4.28 6.63 -26.95
N LYS A 266 -3.97 7.93 -27.01
CA LYS A 266 -4.21 8.80 -28.16
C LYS A 266 -2.91 9.27 -28.84
N GLN A 267 -1.75 8.87 -28.32
CA GLN A 267 -0.45 9.40 -28.73
C GLN A 267 0.60 8.30 -28.78
N GLY A 268 1.25 8.16 -29.94
CA GLY A 268 2.40 7.26 -30.05
C GLY A 268 3.56 7.79 -29.22
N LEU A 269 3.91 7.09 -28.14
CA LEU A 269 5.06 7.40 -27.29
C LEU A 269 6.29 6.60 -27.73
N THR A 270 7.46 7.24 -27.80
CA THR A 270 8.76 6.54 -27.85
C THR A 270 9.55 6.82 -26.58
N VAL A 271 10.11 5.77 -25.99
CA VAL A 271 10.91 5.82 -24.76
C VAL A 271 12.32 5.35 -25.05
N PHE A 272 13.31 6.15 -24.69
CA PHE A 272 14.72 5.78 -24.73
C PHE A 272 15.29 5.80 -23.31
N GLU A 273 16.06 4.79 -22.94
CA GLU A 273 16.68 4.81 -21.62
C GLU A 273 18.04 4.13 -21.55
N GLU A 274 18.86 4.67 -20.63
CA GLU A 274 20.11 4.08 -20.18
C GLU A 274 20.18 4.06 -18.64
N ALA A 275 20.29 5.23 -17.99
CA ALA A 275 20.57 5.29 -16.55
C ALA A 275 19.42 4.75 -15.65
N SER A 276 18.18 4.67 -16.15
CA SER A 276 17.06 4.02 -15.44
C SER A 276 17.11 2.49 -15.53
N GLY A 277 17.98 1.89 -16.34
CA GLY A 277 18.28 0.46 -16.28
C GLY A 277 17.12 -0.47 -16.63
N GLY A 278 16.27 -0.09 -17.58
CA GLY A 278 15.04 -0.79 -17.99
C GLY A 278 13.79 -0.39 -17.19
N ARG A 279 13.93 0.38 -16.09
CA ARG A 279 12.82 0.65 -15.16
C ARG A 279 11.74 1.56 -15.77
N LEU A 280 12.12 2.48 -16.64
CA LEU A 280 11.15 3.40 -17.26
C LEU A 280 10.24 2.65 -18.22
N THR A 281 10.82 1.84 -19.11
CA THR A 281 10.15 0.96 -20.07
C THR A 281 9.27 -0.05 -19.37
N ASP A 282 9.79 -0.72 -18.32
CA ASP A 282 9.01 -1.62 -17.47
C ASP A 282 7.77 -0.92 -16.92
N THR A 283 7.92 0.29 -16.38
CA THR A 283 6.80 1.05 -15.80
C THR A 283 5.79 1.47 -16.88
N ILE A 284 6.24 2.03 -18.01
CA ILE A 284 5.36 2.44 -19.12
C ILE A 284 4.56 1.24 -19.65
N SER A 285 5.15 0.04 -19.71
CA SER A 285 4.45 -1.17 -20.17
C SER A 285 3.27 -1.58 -19.29
N THR A 286 3.24 -1.14 -18.03
CA THR A 286 2.10 -1.33 -17.11
C THR A 286 1.01 -0.26 -17.28
N ILE A 287 1.30 0.83 -17.98
CA ILE A 287 0.41 1.98 -18.18
C ILE A 287 -0.32 1.85 -19.52
N THR A 288 0.43 1.59 -20.61
CA THR A 288 -0.12 1.46 -21.96
C THR A 288 0.64 0.40 -22.76
N ALA A 289 -0.04 -0.24 -23.70
CA ALA A 289 0.56 -1.15 -24.67
C ALA A 289 1.09 -0.41 -25.92
N GLU A 290 0.71 0.85 -26.14
CA GLU A 290 0.97 1.60 -27.37
C GLU A 290 2.23 2.48 -27.30
N PHE A 291 3.40 1.86 -27.09
CA PHE A 291 4.67 2.59 -27.05
C PHE A 291 5.83 1.81 -27.68
N GLU A 292 6.87 2.53 -28.09
CA GLU A 292 8.16 1.97 -28.50
C GLU A 292 9.18 2.17 -27.39
N GLY A 293 9.72 1.08 -26.81
CA GLY A 293 10.73 1.13 -25.76
C GLY A 293 12.11 0.72 -26.26
N HIS A 294 13.13 1.54 -25.98
CA HIS A 294 14.51 1.32 -26.39
C HIS A 294 15.47 1.43 -25.21
N TYR A 295 16.13 0.31 -24.88
CA TYR A 295 17.27 0.31 -23.99
C TYR A 295 18.56 0.46 -24.81
N LEU A 296 19.24 1.59 -24.69
CA LEU A 296 20.41 1.94 -25.49
C LEU A 296 21.61 2.22 -24.57
N SER A 297 22.80 1.76 -24.95
CA SER A 297 24.04 2.21 -24.31
C SER A 297 24.66 3.36 -25.11
N GLY A 298 25.16 4.38 -24.43
CA GLY A 298 25.78 5.54 -25.06
C GLY A 298 24.77 6.61 -25.47
N LEU A 299 23.65 6.74 -24.74
CA LEU A 299 22.85 7.95 -24.79
C LEU A 299 23.69 9.14 -24.28
N PRO A 300 23.44 10.36 -24.77
CA PRO A 300 24.15 11.52 -24.27
C PRO A 300 23.97 11.76 -22.77
N ASP A 301 25.02 12.30 -22.13
CA ASP A 301 25.08 12.62 -20.70
C ASP A 301 25.01 14.14 -20.41
N SER A 302 24.96 14.97 -21.44
CA SER A 302 24.71 16.42 -21.35
C SER A 302 23.27 16.77 -21.75
N ALA A 303 22.72 17.88 -21.22
CA ALA A 303 21.36 18.28 -21.57
C ALA A 303 21.21 18.68 -23.04
N GLU A 304 22.20 19.42 -23.57
CA GLU A 304 22.21 19.88 -24.96
C GLU A 304 22.26 18.72 -25.94
N ASP A 305 23.20 17.80 -25.76
CA ASP A 305 23.35 16.66 -26.67
C ASP A 305 22.14 15.72 -26.59
N LEU A 306 21.59 15.46 -25.39
CA LEU A 306 20.41 14.61 -25.26
C LEU A 306 19.19 15.25 -25.93
N GLY A 307 19.00 16.57 -25.76
CA GLY A 307 17.91 17.30 -26.39
C GLY A 307 17.99 17.27 -27.92
N LEU A 308 19.16 17.59 -28.49
CA LEU A 308 19.41 17.52 -29.94
C LEU A 308 19.29 16.10 -30.50
N TRP A 309 19.71 15.10 -29.72
CA TRP A 309 19.57 13.70 -30.09
C TRP A 309 18.09 13.29 -30.11
N LEU A 310 17.31 13.66 -29.09
CA LEU A 310 15.91 13.28 -28.97
C LEU A 310 15.02 13.94 -30.02
N GLN A 311 15.33 15.17 -30.45
CA GLN A 311 14.64 15.85 -31.55
C GLN A 311 14.67 15.07 -32.88
N ARG A 312 15.55 14.07 -33.03
CA ARG A 312 15.59 13.17 -34.20
C ARG A 312 14.57 12.02 -34.12
N SER A 313 13.82 11.91 -33.02
CA SER A 313 12.75 10.95 -32.87
C SER A 313 11.72 11.12 -33.99
N THR A 314 11.20 10.01 -34.51
CA THR A 314 10.17 9.99 -35.56
C THR A 314 8.76 10.24 -35.01
N ARG A 315 8.57 10.09 -33.69
CA ARG A 315 7.29 10.35 -33.02
C ARG A 315 7.30 11.74 -32.36
N PRO A 316 6.15 12.45 -32.38
CA PRO A 316 6.03 13.79 -31.81
C PRO A 316 6.14 13.82 -30.29
N LEU A 317 5.90 12.69 -29.63
CA LEU A 317 6.05 12.52 -28.19
C LEU A 317 7.15 11.49 -27.93
N ALA A 318 8.26 11.92 -27.32
CA ALA A 318 9.33 11.03 -26.93
C ALA A 318 9.91 11.41 -25.56
N LEU A 319 10.31 10.40 -24.78
CA LEU A 319 10.89 10.56 -23.46
C LEU A 319 12.25 9.85 -23.43
N ALA A 320 13.28 10.50 -22.89
CA ALA A 320 14.60 9.91 -22.77
C ALA A 320 15.21 10.08 -21.37
N VAL A 321 15.84 9.02 -20.87
CA VAL A 321 16.74 9.03 -19.71
C VAL A 321 18.16 8.78 -20.22
N GLY A 322 18.99 9.82 -20.25
CA GLY A 322 20.35 9.77 -20.77
C GLY A 322 21.31 8.93 -19.93
N ALA A 323 22.60 9.00 -20.28
CA ALA A 323 23.67 8.39 -19.50
C ALA A 323 24.01 9.26 -18.27
N GLU A 324 24.70 8.66 -17.31
CA GLU A 324 25.20 9.39 -16.14
C GLU A 324 26.52 10.08 -16.46
N GLY A 325 26.53 11.41 -16.32
CA GLY A 325 27.68 12.27 -16.52
C GLY A 325 28.12 13.01 -15.24
N PRO A 326 29.13 13.89 -15.34
CA PRO A 326 29.67 14.64 -14.19
C PRO A 326 28.64 15.58 -13.55
N ASP A 327 27.70 16.10 -14.33
CA ASP A 327 26.68 17.05 -13.88
C ASP A 327 25.36 16.38 -13.45
N GLY A 328 25.24 15.06 -13.62
CA GLY A 328 24.05 14.28 -13.29
C GLY A 328 23.56 13.44 -14.46
N VAL A 329 22.27 13.15 -14.47
CA VAL A 329 21.59 12.41 -15.54
C VAL A 329 20.59 13.33 -16.23
N PRO A 330 20.73 13.61 -17.54
CA PRO A 330 19.76 14.40 -18.29
C PRO A 330 18.50 13.58 -18.59
N LEU A 331 17.35 14.18 -18.32
CA LEU A 331 16.02 13.67 -18.66
C LEU A 331 15.41 14.59 -19.70
N ALA A 332 14.97 14.06 -20.84
CA ALA A 332 14.44 14.86 -21.94
C ALA A 332 13.03 14.42 -22.32
N LEU A 333 12.12 15.39 -22.50
CA LEU A 333 10.79 15.19 -23.05
C LEU A 333 10.66 16.00 -24.34
N LEU A 334 10.50 15.31 -25.46
CA LEU A 334 10.12 15.89 -26.76
C LEU A 334 8.60 15.91 -26.88
N THR A 335 8.08 17.06 -27.30
CA THR A 335 6.69 17.30 -27.64
C THR A 335 6.64 17.99 -29.02
N GLU A 336 5.45 18.21 -29.57
CA GLU A 336 5.29 18.99 -30.80
C GLU A 336 5.82 20.43 -30.70
N GLN A 337 5.92 20.98 -29.49
CA GLN A 337 6.25 22.39 -29.25
C GLN A 337 7.75 22.59 -29.00
N ALA A 338 8.35 21.71 -28.21
CA ALA A 338 9.74 21.81 -27.78
C ALA A 338 10.27 20.47 -27.25
N CYS A 339 11.60 20.40 -27.15
CA CYS A 339 12.30 19.41 -26.35
C CYS A 339 12.78 20.07 -25.04
N GLN A 340 12.23 19.62 -23.90
CA GLN A 340 12.59 20.12 -22.58
C GLN A 340 13.51 19.12 -21.89
N VAL A 341 14.64 19.58 -21.38
CA VAL A 341 15.67 18.73 -20.77
C VAL A 341 16.01 19.24 -19.37
N GLN A 342 16.03 18.33 -18.41
CA GLN A 342 16.40 18.59 -17.02
C GLN A 342 17.47 17.61 -16.56
N THR A 343 18.62 18.11 -16.12
CA THR A 343 19.71 17.28 -15.58
C THR A 343 19.61 17.19 -14.07
N LEU A 344 19.50 15.96 -13.55
CA LEU A 344 19.27 15.69 -12.13
C LEU A 344 20.50 15.03 -11.48
N LYS A 345 20.87 15.53 -10.29
CA LYS A 345 21.93 14.94 -9.46
C LYS A 345 21.38 13.83 -8.57
N LEU A 346 22.11 12.71 -8.51
CA LEU A 346 21.77 11.55 -7.70
C LEU A 346 22.70 11.43 -6.49
N HIS A 347 22.14 11.52 -5.29
CA HIS A 347 22.89 11.33 -4.03
C HIS A 347 22.71 9.95 -3.41
N PHE A 348 21.86 9.10 -4.01
CA PHE A 348 21.56 7.76 -3.51
C PHE A 348 22.65 6.77 -3.93
N ARG A 349 23.10 5.94 -2.97
CA ARG A 349 24.13 4.92 -3.21
C ARG A 349 23.58 3.64 -3.83
N ASP A 350 22.35 3.27 -3.48
CA ASP A 350 21.72 2.04 -3.98
C ASP A 350 21.31 2.18 -5.47
N PRO A 351 21.84 1.33 -6.37
CA PRO A 351 21.53 1.40 -7.80
C PRO A 351 20.04 1.23 -8.12
N LEU A 352 19.32 0.38 -7.38
CA LEU A 352 17.90 0.14 -7.64
C LEU A 352 17.05 1.37 -7.30
N SER A 353 17.35 2.02 -6.19
CA SER A 353 16.75 3.28 -5.75
C SER A 353 16.98 4.39 -6.78
N ARG A 354 18.21 4.54 -7.28
CA ARG A 354 18.55 5.52 -8.33
C ARG A 354 17.73 5.31 -9.59
N ARG A 355 17.65 4.07 -10.09
CA ARG A 355 16.87 3.71 -11.28
C ARG A 355 15.39 4.03 -11.11
N ARG A 356 14.82 3.72 -9.94
CA ARG A 356 13.42 4.04 -9.62
C ARG A 356 13.16 5.54 -9.59
N LEU A 357 14.07 6.32 -8.99
CA LEU A 357 13.97 7.78 -8.93
C LEU A 357 14.02 8.42 -10.32
N LEU A 358 14.99 8.02 -11.16
CA LEU A 358 15.12 8.53 -12.53
C LEU A 358 13.90 8.20 -13.39
N ALA A 359 13.44 6.95 -13.34
CA ALA A 359 12.22 6.54 -14.05
C ALA A 359 11.01 7.35 -13.59
N THR A 360 10.88 7.60 -12.28
CA THR A 360 9.76 8.38 -11.73
C THR A 360 9.84 9.85 -12.13
N ALA A 361 11.04 10.46 -12.14
CA ALA A 361 11.22 11.84 -12.58
C ALA A 361 10.90 12.01 -14.08
N ALA A 362 11.33 11.07 -14.92
CA ALA A 362 11.01 11.07 -16.35
C ALA A 362 9.50 10.89 -16.59
N LEU A 363 8.86 9.99 -15.84
CA LEU A 363 7.40 9.82 -15.85
C LEU A 363 6.67 11.07 -15.36
N ASP A 364 7.20 11.77 -14.36
CA ASP A 364 6.60 13.00 -13.85
C ASP A 364 6.63 14.11 -14.91
N MET A 365 7.73 14.27 -15.65
CA MET A 365 7.80 15.18 -16.80
C MET A 365 6.69 14.88 -17.82
N LEU A 366 6.53 13.61 -18.20
CA LEU A 366 5.49 13.17 -19.13
C LEU A 366 4.08 13.44 -18.59
N ARG A 367 3.82 13.05 -17.33
CA ARG A 367 2.54 13.29 -16.65
C ARG A 367 2.18 14.76 -16.63
N ARG A 368 3.13 15.62 -16.26
CA ARG A 368 2.95 17.07 -16.22
C ARG A 368 2.54 17.61 -17.57
N HIS A 369 3.25 17.22 -18.64
CA HIS A 369 2.91 17.63 -20.00
C HIS A 369 1.47 17.22 -20.36
N LEU A 370 1.12 15.94 -20.16
CA LEU A 370 -0.21 15.41 -20.50
C LEU A 370 -1.34 16.07 -19.68
N GLN A 371 -1.03 16.63 -18.51
CA GLN A 371 -1.96 17.33 -17.65
C GLN A 371 -1.91 18.86 -17.80
N GLY A 372 -1.10 19.39 -18.73
CA GLY A 372 -0.96 20.84 -18.96
C GLY A 372 -0.26 21.59 -17.82
N LEU A 373 0.59 20.91 -17.05
CA LEU A 373 1.39 21.47 -15.97
C LEU A 373 2.80 21.85 -16.46
N GLU A 374 3.50 22.67 -15.67
CA GLU A 374 4.93 22.92 -15.89
C GLU A 374 5.72 21.61 -15.81
N VAL A 375 6.42 21.28 -16.91
CA VAL A 375 7.11 19.99 -17.14
C VAL A 375 8.33 19.80 -16.23
N MET A 376 9.11 20.85 -16.01
CA MET A 376 10.35 20.79 -15.21
C MET A 376 10.14 21.54 -13.90
N ILE A 377 10.37 20.88 -12.77
CA ILE A 377 10.32 21.51 -11.44
C ILE A 377 11.56 21.17 -10.63
N ASP A 378 11.77 21.89 -9.53
CA ASP A 378 12.79 21.51 -8.56
C ASP A 378 12.31 20.39 -7.64
N TYR A 379 13.18 19.41 -7.44
CA TYR A 379 12.99 18.35 -6.46
C TYR A 379 14.01 18.53 -5.33
N ASP A 380 13.57 18.42 -4.08
CA ASP A 380 14.43 18.43 -2.90
C ASP A 380 15.44 17.26 -2.93
N ILE A 381 14.98 16.07 -3.36
CA ILE A 381 15.77 14.83 -3.34
C ILE A 381 16.57 14.58 -4.63
N LEU A 382 16.34 15.37 -5.68
CA LEU A 382 17.00 15.27 -6.98
C LEU A 382 17.37 16.68 -7.46
N PRO A 383 18.42 17.30 -6.92
CA PRO A 383 18.80 18.66 -7.27
C PRO A 383 19.05 18.80 -8.77
N CYS A 384 18.51 19.86 -9.37
CA CYS A 384 18.70 20.18 -10.77
C CYS A 384 20.06 20.86 -10.99
N SER A 385 20.86 20.38 -11.93
CA SER A 385 22.12 21.03 -12.35
C SER A 385 21.96 21.92 -13.56
N GLU A 386 21.05 21.54 -14.47
CA GLU A 386 20.86 22.22 -15.75
C GLU A 386 19.40 22.07 -16.21
N ARG A 387 18.87 23.12 -16.86
CA ARG A 387 17.60 23.09 -17.59
C ARG A 387 17.80 23.68 -18.97
N LEU A 388 17.24 23.02 -19.97
CA LEU A 388 17.30 23.44 -21.36
C LEU A 388 15.92 23.29 -22.01
N THR A 389 15.57 24.18 -22.92
CA THR A 389 14.39 24.05 -23.77
C THR A 389 14.79 24.38 -25.20
N LEU A 390 14.71 23.38 -26.06
CA LEU A 390 14.99 23.48 -27.49
C LEU A 390 13.66 23.56 -28.24
N THR A 391 13.31 24.75 -28.73
CA THR A 391 12.20 24.92 -29.66
C THR A 391 12.65 24.42 -31.03
N GLY A 392 11.80 23.68 -31.75
CA GLY A 392 12.15 23.14 -33.06
C GLY A 392 12.69 24.24 -33.99
N ALA A 393 13.86 24.01 -34.59
CA ALA A 393 14.29 24.80 -35.73
C ALA A 393 13.33 24.44 -36.88
N SER A 394 12.51 25.42 -37.26
CA SER A 394 11.62 25.36 -38.43
C SER A 394 12.36 24.92 -39.69
#